data_AF-A0A2D7BW58-F1
#
_entry.id   AF-A0A2D7BW58-F1
#
_cell.length_a   1.000
_cell.length_b   1.000
_cell.length_c   1.000
_cell.angle_alpha   90.00
_cell.angle_beta   90.00
_cell.angle_gamma   90.00
#
_symmetry.space_group_name_H-M   'P 1'
#
loop_
_entity.id
_entity.type
_entity.pdbx_description
1 polymer ?
#
loop_
_entity_poly.entity_id
_entity_poly.type
_entity_poly.pdbx_seq_one_letter_code
_entity_poly.pdbx_strand_id
1 'polypeptide(L)'
;VKGFKATHSKLQGVGESLGTRFYAGGELSLALLSVGYIVGLRIASFIFLGGVVGFVILVPIYGLFNGFPMADGSGILEIGVLDYKEVWEQQIRYAGVGAMVVGGVYTLWSMRKTIAEGLSKAFSTSNNGEEQLRTEMDLPLDKVMMVCGILVVLIGLFYWYATGSLVMALAGALFLAVVSFFFAAVAGYIAGVVGSSNSPVSGMTIATLLFTIGLVWVVGGLIMGMGQTEMMVATMFIAAIVATSAAIAGDVMQDLKTGHMVGATPWRQQTAEIIGVTVGALVIGPVLSILHDAFQISKTACGNTNESLIAEGAPTSDLYNCDEALFAPQAELIGAIVQGAFGGDINLPMVLLGAVIAVVLIRLAMPVMSVAIGIYLPLYLSVPIMAGGIISHILLSSARLRIDGTLEGEASKEAELAVKEVQDKGVLIGAGFIAGESLMGVLLAIFIVANMDPSSWFGGIGTLSYILSFVFFIWFVGVFIMLTSRALPDKGNLGSDLVYIAADAAKKVRGIFTLPQLSNVENNKKS
;
A
#
# COMPACT_ATOMS: atom_id res chain seq x y z
N VAL A 1 -7.67 8.07 18.86
CA VAL A 1 -6.66 9.08 19.26
C VAL A 1 -6.57 10.20 18.24
N LYS A 2 -6.22 9.92 16.97
CA LYS A 2 -6.27 10.92 15.87
C LYS A 2 -7.68 11.51 15.69
N GLY A 3 -8.72 10.68 15.59
CA GLY A 3 -10.09 11.19 15.41
C GLY A 3 -10.76 11.75 16.67
N PHE A 4 -10.17 11.62 17.87
CA PHE A 4 -10.65 12.36 19.06
C PHE A 4 -9.90 13.70 19.22
N LYS A 5 -8.94 13.99 18.33
CA LYS A 5 -8.00 15.11 18.43
C LYS A 5 -7.29 15.19 19.80
N ALA A 6 -7.18 14.05 20.50
CA ALA A 6 -6.67 14.02 21.87
C ALA A 6 -5.15 14.13 21.96
N THR A 7 -4.41 13.84 20.88
CA THR A 7 -2.95 13.99 20.81
C THR A 7 -2.55 14.69 19.53
N HIS A 8 -1.42 15.40 19.53
CA HIS A 8 -0.80 15.86 18.30
C HIS A 8 -0.45 14.66 17.40
N SER A 9 -0.83 14.73 16.13
CA SER A 9 -0.62 13.65 15.17
C SER A 9 0.74 13.76 14.46
N LYS A 10 1.28 14.98 14.33
CA LYS A 10 2.47 15.28 13.53
C LYS A 10 3.51 16.02 14.37
N LEU A 11 4.76 15.59 14.28
CA LEU A 11 5.94 16.32 14.74
C LEU A 11 6.73 16.68 13.50
N GLN A 12 6.83 17.96 13.15
CA GLN A 12 7.50 18.42 11.93
C GLN A 12 8.35 19.65 12.22
N GLY A 13 9.46 19.78 11.51
CA GLY A 13 10.34 20.94 11.59
C GLY A 13 11.20 21.05 10.34
N VAL A 14 11.64 22.27 10.03
CA VAL A 14 12.69 22.54 9.05
C VAL A 14 13.94 22.96 9.83
N GLY A 15 15.06 22.32 9.55
CA GLY A 15 16.38 22.73 10.01
C GLY A 15 17.16 23.40 8.90
N GLU A 16 18.08 24.29 9.23
CA GLU A 16 19.01 24.89 8.26
C GLU A 16 20.43 24.43 8.57
N SER A 17 21.14 23.91 7.57
CA SER A 17 22.56 23.56 7.69
C SER A 17 23.28 23.87 6.38
N LEU A 18 24.39 24.60 6.46
CA LEU A 18 25.25 24.96 5.32
C LEU A 18 24.51 25.67 4.16
N GLY A 19 23.50 26.49 4.47
CA GLY A 19 22.69 27.21 3.46
C GLY A 19 21.65 26.34 2.75
N THR A 20 21.57 25.04 3.10
CA THR A 20 20.52 24.13 2.66
C THR A 20 19.54 23.88 3.81
N ARG A 21 18.25 24.04 3.53
CA ARG A 21 17.17 23.71 4.48
C ARG A 21 16.78 22.25 4.32
N PHE A 22 16.45 21.61 5.44
CA PHE A 22 16.10 20.19 5.50
C PHE A 22 14.80 20.03 6.25
N TYR A 23 13.86 19.31 5.63
CA TYR A 23 12.61 18.92 6.28
C TYR A 23 12.81 17.63 7.07
N ALA A 24 12.35 17.62 8.32
CA ALA A 24 12.22 16.41 9.12
C ALA A 24 10.84 16.38 9.76
N GLY A 25 10.20 15.22 9.74
CA GLY A 25 8.94 15.04 10.44
C GLY A 25 8.62 13.58 10.68
N GLY A 26 7.72 13.31 11.62
CA GLY A 26 7.19 11.99 11.92
C GLY A 26 5.73 12.07 12.34
N GLU A 27 4.92 11.13 11.87
CA GLU A 27 3.57 10.93 12.38
C GLU A 27 3.59 10.00 13.60
N LEU A 28 2.83 10.37 14.64
CA LEU A 28 2.58 9.50 15.80
C LEU A 28 1.44 8.52 15.47
N SER A 29 1.69 7.58 14.56
CA SER A 29 0.71 6.55 14.16
C SER A 29 1.18 5.14 14.52
N LEU A 30 0.35 4.44 15.29
CA LEU A 30 0.61 3.05 15.68
C LEU A 30 0.36 2.10 14.52
N ALA A 31 -0.61 2.40 13.64
CA ALA A 31 -0.81 1.65 12.40
C ALA A 31 0.42 1.70 11.50
N LEU A 32 1.02 2.87 11.27
CA LEU A 32 2.22 2.98 10.41
C LEU A 32 3.44 2.29 11.01
N LEU A 33 3.61 2.37 12.34
CA LEU A 33 4.65 1.61 13.04
C LEU A 33 4.43 0.10 12.90
N SER A 34 3.18 -0.35 13.01
CA SER A 34 2.81 -1.77 12.83
C SER A 34 3.04 -2.24 11.39
N VAL A 35 2.70 -1.42 10.39
CA VAL A 35 3.02 -1.69 8.98
C VAL A 35 4.54 -1.83 8.80
N GLY A 36 5.31 -0.92 9.38
CA GLY A 36 6.77 -1.00 9.40
C GLY A 36 7.30 -2.30 10.00
N TYR A 37 6.70 -2.76 11.10
CA TYR A 37 7.07 -4.02 11.74
C TYR A 37 6.81 -5.24 10.84
N ILE A 38 5.61 -5.31 10.25
CA ILE A 38 5.15 -6.41 9.39
C ILE A 38 6.00 -6.51 8.13
N VAL A 39 6.29 -5.36 7.52
CA VAL A 39 7.03 -5.26 6.25
C VAL A 39 8.55 -5.41 6.46
N GLY A 40 9.03 -5.18 7.69
CA GLY A 40 10.41 -5.40 8.10
C GLY A 40 11.39 -4.33 7.64
N LEU A 41 12.59 -4.32 8.25
CA LEU A 41 13.61 -3.28 8.03
C LEU A 41 14.01 -3.11 6.56
N ARG A 42 14.10 -4.20 5.81
CA ARG A 42 14.55 -4.14 4.41
C ARG A 42 13.62 -3.27 3.57
N ILE A 43 12.32 -3.54 3.58
CA ILE A 43 11.37 -2.78 2.77
C ILE A 43 11.11 -1.40 3.40
N ALA A 44 11.03 -1.32 4.74
CA ALA A 44 10.86 -0.04 5.44
C ALA A 44 12.00 0.95 5.14
N SER A 45 13.25 0.48 5.06
CA SER A 45 14.40 1.32 4.68
C SER A 45 14.34 1.81 3.23
N PHE A 46 13.80 1.02 2.29
CA PHE A 46 13.59 1.47 0.91
C PHE A 46 12.48 2.52 0.79
N ILE A 47 11.39 2.37 1.55
CA ILE A 47 10.34 3.41 1.65
C ILE A 47 10.93 4.70 2.24
N PHE A 48 11.70 4.59 3.32
CA PHE A 48 12.37 5.74 3.92
C PHE A 48 13.39 6.39 2.96
N LEU A 49 14.19 5.59 2.25
CA LEU A 49 15.13 6.06 1.22
C LEU A 49 14.39 6.85 0.14
N GLY A 50 13.24 6.37 -0.33
CA GLY A 50 12.41 7.11 -1.28
C GLY A 50 11.95 8.46 -0.72
N GLY A 51 11.52 8.49 0.55
CA GLY A 51 11.14 9.74 1.22
C GLY A 51 12.30 10.73 1.33
N VAL A 52 13.51 10.24 1.63
CA VAL A 52 14.75 11.04 1.63
C VAL A 52 15.05 11.55 0.23
N VAL A 53 14.99 10.70 -0.81
CA VAL A 53 15.18 11.14 -2.20
C VAL A 53 14.16 12.21 -2.57
N GLY A 54 12.89 12.06 -2.20
CA GLY A 54 11.86 13.07 -2.44
C GLY A 54 12.12 14.40 -1.72
N PHE A 55 12.11 14.38 -0.39
CA PHE A 55 12.10 15.60 0.43
C PHE A 55 13.48 16.21 0.69
N VAL A 56 14.53 15.39 0.80
CA VAL A 56 15.89 15.85 1.15
C VAL A 56 16.70 16.18 -0.10
N ILE A 57 16.41 15.54 -1.23
CA ILE A 57 17.16 15.73 -2.49
C ILE A 57 16.33 16.48 -3.52
N LEU A 58 15.19 15.91 -3.96
CA LEU A 58 14.45 16.44 -5.10
C LEU A 58 13.75 17.77 -4.81
N VAL A 59 13.15 17.95 -3.62
CA VAL A 59 12.51 19.23 -3.24
C VAL A 59 13.50 20.39 -3.21
N PRO A 60 14.66 20.30 -2.50
CA PRO A 60 15.66 21.37 -2.54
C PRO A 60 16.20 21.64 -3.95
N ILE A 61 16.48 20.59 -4.73
CA ILE A 61 16.93 20.77 -6.12
C ILE A 61 15.90 21.54 -6.93
N TYR A 62 14.62 21.15 -6.84
CA TYR A 62 13.55 21.85 -7.55
C TYR A 62 13.44 23.31 -7.11
N GLY A 63 13.45 23.56 -5.80
CA GLY A 63 13.36 24.90 -5.24
C GLY A 63 14.57 25.79 -5.57
N LEU A 64 15.77 25.22 -5.73
CA LEU A 64 16.96 25.95 -6.17
C LEU A 64 16.87 26.39 -7.63
N PHE A 65 16.28 25.59 -8.51
CA PHE A 65 16.15 25.92 -9.93
C PHE A 65 14.93 26.77 -10.27
N ASN A 66 13.80 26.56 -9.57
CA ASN A 66 12.51 27.18 -9.91
C ASN A 66 12.00 28.17 -8.86
N GLY A 67 12.67 28.28 -7.71
CA GLY A 67 12.18 29.02 -6.55
C GLY A 67 11.20 28.20 -5.70
N PHE A 68 11.09 28.54 -4.42
CA PHE A 68 10.02 28.04 -3.56
C PHE A 68 8.79 28.96 -3.68
N PRO A 69 7.56 28.42 -3.73
CA PRO A 69 6.37 29.24 -3.58
C PRO A 69 6.42 29.92 -2.21
N MET A 70 6.03 31.20 -2.14
CA MET A 70 5.96 31.97 -0.90
C MET A 70 4.60 31.73 -0.24
N ALA A 71 4.43 30.62 0.47
CA ALA A 71 3.12 30.27 1.05
C ALA A 71 2.68 31.22 2.18
N ASP A 72 3.62 31.89 2.86
CA ASP A 72 3.33 32.68 4.07
C ASP A 72 3.61 34.20 3.91
N GLY A 73 3.93 34.66 2.70
CA GLY A 73 4.25 36.09 2.44
C GLY A 73 5.49 36.61 3.16
N SER A 74 6.20 35.78 3.93
CA SER A 74 7.52 36.05 4.46
C SER A 74 8.52 36.13 3.31
N GLY A 75 9.46 37.07 3.38
CA GLY A 75 10.39 37.33 2.28
C GLY A 75 11.22 36.11 1.88
N ILE A 76 12.02 36.25 0.82
CA ILE A 76 12.93 35.25 0.20
C ILE A 76 13.85 34.50 1.19
N LEU A 77 13.89 34.91 2.47
CA LEU A 77 14.72 34.38 3.55
C LEU A 77 13.99 33.38 4.48
N GLU A 78 12.69 33.12 4.37
CA GLU A 78 11.95 32.22 5.30
C GLU A 78 11.12 31.11 4.60
N ILE A 79 11.76 30.30 3.75
CA ILE A 79 11.28 28.95 3.38
C ILE A 79 10.95 28.12 4.64
N GLY A 80 9.67 27.82 4.85
CA GLY A 80 9.13 27.05 5.97
C GLY A 80 8.73 25.62 5.60
N VAL A 81 8.09 24.92 6.56
CA VAL A 81 7.57 23.55 6.36
C VAL A 81 6.54 23.50 5.22
N LEU A 82 5.73 24.54 5.11
CA LEU A 82 4.63 24.61 4.14
C LEU A 82 5.15 24.71 2.71
N ASP A 83 6.20 25.49 2.47
CA ASP A 83 6.79 25.63 1.13
C ASP A 83 7.41 24.31 0.64
N TYR A 84 8.06 23.55 1.53
CA TYR A 84 8.57 22.20 1.23
C TYR A 84 7.45 21.25 0.85
N LYS A 85 6.37 21.27 1.63
CA LYS A 85 5.21 20.42 1.41
C LYS A 85 4.51 20.77 0.10
N GLU A 86 4.39 22.05 -0.23
CA GLU A 86 3.74 22.52 -1.46
C GLU A 86 4.52 22.08 -2.70
N VAL A 87 5.84 22.28 -2.73
CA VAL A 87 6.69 21.81 -3.82
C VAL A 87 6.59 20.31 -3.99
N TRP A 88 6.60 19.56 -2.88
CA TRP A 88 6.45 18.12 -2.95
C TRP A 88 5.07 17.72 -3.52
N GLU A 89 4.00 18.33 -3.04
CA GLU A 89 2.62 17.99 -3.41
C GLU A 89 2.34 18.29 -4.89
N GLN A 90 2.79 19.44 -5.37
CA GLN A 90 2.56 19.89 -6.75
C GLN A 90 3.55 19.31 -7.77
N GLN A 91 4.76 18.90 -7.35
CA GLN A 91 5.85 18.55 -8.28
C GLN A 91 6.40 17.15 -8.00
N ILE A 92 7.09 16.97 -6.87
CA ILE A 92 7.92 15.78 -6.63
C ILE A 92 7.08 14.51 -6.48
N ARG A 93 5.86 14.61 -5.95
CA ARG A 93 4.92 13.50 -5.85
C ARG A 93 4.66 12.83 -7.21
N TYR A 94 4.64 13.59 -8.31
CA TYR A 94 4.49 13.04 -9.67
C TYR A 94 5.72 12.25 -10.15
N ALA A 95 6.91 12.54 -9.64
CA ALA A 95 8.08 11.68 -9.86
C ALA A 95 7.92 10.32 -9.17
N GLY A 96 7.29 10.29 -7.98
CA GLY A 96 6.87 9.06 -7.33
C GLY A 96 5.88 8.25 -8.20
N VAL A 97 4.88 8.92 -8.78
CA VAL A 97 3.90 8.31 -9.72
C VAL A 97 4.60 7.68 -10.91
N GLY A 98 5.47 8.42 -11.61
CA GLY A 98 6.20 7.91 -12.76
C GLY A 98 7.08 6.70 -12.43
N ALA A 99 7.74 6.73 -11.27
CA ALA A 99 8.53 5.60 -10.79
C ALA A 99 7.67 4.37 -10.49
N MET A 100 6.46 4.55 -9.94
CA MET A 100 5.52 3.45 -9.68
C MET A 100 4.94 2.86 -10.96
N VAL A 101 4.65 3.66 -11.98
CA VAL A 101 4.17 3.17 -13.28
C VAL A 101 5.23 2.27 -13.92
N VAL A 102 6.48 2.73 -14.01
CA VAL A 102 7.59 1.92 -14.56
C VAL A 102 7.85 0.69 -13.69
N GLY A 103 7.79 0.83 -12.35
CA GLY A 103 7.90 -0.29 -11.43
C GLY A 103 6.81 -1.35 -11.62
N GLY A 104 5.56 -0.92 -11.84
CA GLY A 104 4.43 -1.78 -12.15
C GLY A 104 4.61 -2.53 -13.48
N VAL A 105 5.01 -1.81 -14.54
CA VAL A 105 5.32 -2.41 -15.85
C VAL A 105 6.48 -3.41 -15.76
N TYR A 106 7.53 -3.08 -15.02
CA TYR A 106 8.66 -3.99 -14.80
C TYR A 106 8.24 -5.24 -14.02
N THR A 107 7.39 -5.09 -13.01
CA THR A 107 6.86 -6.20 -12.21
C THR A 107 6.03 -7.14 -13.09
N LEU A 108 5.24 -6.62 -14.02
CA LEU A 108 4.56 -7.47 -15.00
C LEU A 108 5.52 -8.21 -15.90
N TRP A 109 6.50 -7.48 -16.42
CA TRP A 109 7.47 -8.05 -17.34
C TRP A 109 8.23 -9.20 -16.69
N SER A 110 8.64 -9.05 -15.42
CA SER A 110 9.35 -10.10 -14.69
C SER A 110 8.49 -11.34 -14.46
N MET A 111 7.17 -11.18 -14.36
CA MET A 111 6.21 -12.26 -14.13
C MET A 111 5.57 -12.87 -15.37
N ARG A 112 5.86 -12.35 -16.56
CA ARG A 112 5.21 -12.76 -17.82
C ARG A 112 5.14 -14.28 -18.02
N LYS A 113 6.17 -15.01 -17.57
CA LYS A 113 6.20 -16.48 -17.64
C LYS A 113 5.19 -17.13 -16.69
N THR A 114 5.18 -16.70 -15.43
CA THR A 114 4.22 -17.19 -14.42
C THR A 114 2.78 -16.86 -14.82
N ILE A 115 2.55 -15.68 -15.39
CA ILE A 115 1.25 -15.29 -15.95
C ILE A 115 0.85 -16.21 -17.11
N ALA A 116 1.76 -16.45 -18.06
CA ALA A 116 1.50 -17.34 -19.20
C ALA A 116 1.22 -18.78 -18.77
N GLU A 117 1.94 -19.30 -17.77
CA GLU A 117 1.70 -20.62 -17.19
C GLU A 117 0.35 -20.70 -16.48
N GLY A 118 -0.01 -19.70 -15.67
CA GLY A 118 -1.31 -19.62 -14.99
C GLY A 118 -2.46 -19.61 -16.00
N LEU A 119 -2.32 -18.83 -17.07
CA LEU A 119 -3.29 -18.79 -18.17
C LEU A 119 -3.38 -20.13 -18.91
N SER A 120 -2.24 -20.75 -19.22
CA SER A 120 -2.19 -22.05 -19.89
C SER A 120 -2.85 -23.16 -19.07
N LYS A 121 -2.64 -23.17 -17.75
CA LYS A 121 -3.26 -24.15 -16.84
C LYS A 121 -4.77 -23.97 -16.72
N ALA A 122 -5.26 -22.74 -16.81
CA ALA A 122 -6.69 -22.46 -16.83
C ALA A 122 -7.41 -23.09 -18.04
N PHE A 123 -6.70 -23.29 -19.15
CA PHE A 123 -7.24 -23.93 -20.37
C PHE A 123 -7.02 -25.45 -20.43
N SER A 124 -6.10 -26.00 -19.63
CA SER A 124 -5.85 -27.45 -19.60
C SER A 124 -6.77 -28.13 -18.59
N THR A 125 -7.94 -28.56 -19.04
CA THR A 125 -8.86 -29.38 -18.22
C THR A 125 -8.36 -30.82 -18.16
N SER A 126 -8.00 -31.32 -16.98
CA SER A 126 -7.72 -32.74 -16.76
C SER A 126 -8.99 -33.42 -16.25
N ASN A 127 -9.79 -33.98 -17.15
CA ASN A 127 -10.92 -34.83 -16.79
C ASN A 127 -10.43 -36.24 -16.46
N ASN A 128 -10.16 -36.50 -15.18
CA ASN A 128 -10.05 -37.86 -14.68
C ASN A 128 -11.35 -38.22 -13.96
N GLY A 129 -12.10 -39.16 -14.53
CA GLY A 129 -13.37 -39.66 -14.00
C GLY A 129 -13.22 -40.63 -12.82
N GLU A 130 -12.29 -40.34 -11.90
CA GLU A 130 -12.14 -41.09 -10.65
C GLU A 130 -12.99 -40.49 -9.54
N GLU A 131 -13.44 -41.30 -8.59
CA GLU A 131 -14.13 -40.83 -7.39
C GLU A 131 -13.20 -39.90 -6.60
N GLN A 132 -13.53 -38.61 -6.59
CA GLN A 132 -12.76 -37.60 -5.88
C GLN A 132 -12.82 -37.82 -4.37
N LEU A 133 -11.67 -37.73 -3.71
CA LEU A 133 -11.60 -37.69 -2.26
C LEU A 133 -12.41 -36.50 -1.73
N ARG A 134 -12.98 -36.61 -0.53
CA ARG A 134 -13.72 -35.52 0.13
C ARG A 134 -12.95 -34.18 0.11
N THR A 135 -11.63 -34.24 0.24
CA THR A 135 -10.71 -33.08 0.25
C THR A 135 -10.47 -32.46 -1.13
N GLU A 136 -10.97 -33.08 -2.20
CA GLU A 136 -10.84 -32.65 -3.60
C GLU A 136 -12.21 -32.35 -4.23
N MET A 137 -13.28 -32.37 -3.44
CA MET A 137 -14.63 -32.04 -3.89
C MET A 137 -14.86 -30.52 -3.88
N ASP A 138 -14.75 -29.91 -5.06
CA ASP A 138 -15.07 -28.51 -5.31
C ASP A 138 -16.57 -28.27 -5.56
N LEU A 139 -16.99 -26.99 -5.59
CA LEU A 139 -18.30 -26.61 -6.09
C LEU A 139 -18.48 -27.12 -7.54
N PRO A 140 -19.65 -27.70 -7.87
CA PRO A 140 -19.92 -28.16 -9.23
C PRO A 140 -19.84 -26.98 -10.21
N LEU A 141 -18.97 -27.11 -11.21
CA LEU A 141 -18.64 -26.06 -12.17
C LEU A 141 -19.89 -25.51 -12.88
N ASP A 142 -20.88 -26.36 -13.18
CA ASP A 142 -22.14 -25.95 -13.79
C ASP A 142 -22.88 -24.87 -12.98
N LYS A 143 -22.89 -25.00 -11.64
CA LYS A 143 -23.52 -24.01 -10.77
C LYS A 143 -22.71 -22.73 -10.70
N VAL A 144 -21.38 -22.83 -10.67
CA VAL A 144 -20.48 -21.67 -10.68
C VAL A 144 -20.66 -20.88 -11.98
N MET A 145 -20.62 -21.55 -13.13
CA MET A 145 -20.82 -20.94 -14.45
C MET A 145 -22.21 -20.32 -14.59
N MET A 146 -23.25 -20.95 -14.03
CA MET A 146 -24.60 -20.38 -13.99
C MET A 146 -24.63 -19.07 -13.19
N VAL A 147 -24.06 -19.03 -11.99
CA VAL A 147 -24.02 -17.81 -11.15
C VAL A 147 -23.20 -16.72 -11.83
N CYS A 148 -22.02 -17.04 -12.37
CA CYS A 148 -21.23 -16.10 -13.16
C CYS A 148 -22.01 -15.55 -14.35
N GLY A 149 -22.74 -16.40 -15.09
CA GLY A 149 -23.60 -15.97 -16.19
C GLY A 149 -24.70 -14.99 -15.75
N ILE A 150 -25.35 -15.27 -14.63
CA ILE A 150 -26.35 -14.34 -14.03
C ILE A 150 -25.71 -13.00 -13.69
N LEU A 151 -24.52 -13.00 -13.07
CA LEU A 151 -23.80 -11.77 -12.72
C LEU A 151 -23.43 -10.97 -13.97
N VAL A 152 -22.99 -11.61 -15.05
CA VAL A 152 -22.71 -10.93 -16.33
C VAL A 152 -23.96 -10.29 -16.91
N VAL A 153 -25.11 -10.96 -16.84
CA VAL A 153 -26.39 -10.38 -17.26
C VAL A 153 -26.76 -9.17 -16.41
N LEU A 154 -26.62 -9.26 -15.08
CA LEU A 154 -26.91 -8.13 -14.18
C LEU A 154 -26.00 -6.93 -14.45
N ILE A 155 -24.70 -7.16 -14.69
CA ILE A 155 -23.74 -6.12 -15.09
C ILE A 155 -24.14 -5.51 -16.44
N GLY A 156 -24.56 -6.34 -17.40
CA GLY A 156 -25.08 -5.88 -18.69
C GLY A 156 -26.32 -5.01 -18.55
N LEU A 157 -27.27 -5.39 -17.69
CA LEU A 157 -28.46 -4.56 -17.42
C LEU A 157 -28.08 -3.24 -16.76
N PHE A 158 -27.14 -3.25 -15.82
CA PHE A 158 -26.64 -2.04 -15.18
C PHE A 158 -25.95 -1.10 -16.18
N TYR A 159 -25.08 -1.62 -17.05
CA TYR A 159 -24.45 -0.82 -18.10
C TYR A 159 -25.45 -0.31 -19.13
N TRP A 160 -26.49 -1.08 -19.44
CA TRP A 160 -27.53 -0.62 -20.35
C TRP A 160 -28.31 0.54 -19.74
N TYR A 161 -28.65 0.45 -18.45
CA TYR A 161 -29.24 1.56 -17.70
C TYR A 161 -28.34 2.80 -17.68
N ALA A 162 -27.03 2.63 -17.45
CA ALA A 162 -26.09 3.75 -17.34
C ALA A 162 -25.75 4.40 -18.69
N THR A 163 -25.64 3.63 -19.77
CA THR A 163 -25.15 4.12 -21.08
C THR A 163 -26.26 4.35 -22.10
N GLY A 164 -27.48 3.84 -21.87
CA GLY A 164 -28.60 3.88 -22.82
C GLY A 164 -28.41 3.02 -24.08
N SER A 165 -27.24 2.41 -24.28
CA SER A 165 -26.91 1.61 -25.46
C SER A 165 -26.73 0.13 -25.12
N LEU A 166 -27.59 -0.72 -25.69
CA LEU A 166 -27.55 -2.16 -25.46
C LEU A 166 -26.25 -2.80 -25.97
N VAL A 167 -25.72 -2.31 -27.10
CA VAL A 167 -24.49 -2.84 -27.71
C VAL A 167 -23.29 -2.55 -26.81
N MET A 168 -23.18 -1.32 -26.30
CA MET A 168 -22.14 -0.91 -25.36
C MET A 168 -22.18 -1.75 -24.09
N ALA A 169 -23.39 -1.97 -23.57
CA ALA A 169 -23.62 -2.69 -22.34
C ALA A 169 -23.23 -4.17 -22.42
N LEU A 170 -23.67 -4.86 -23.48
CA LEU A 170 -23.31 -6.27 -23.71
C LEU A 170 -21.82 -6.43 -23.99
N ALA A 171 -21.25 -5.54 -24.81
CA ALA A 171 -19.81 -5.54 -25.08
C ALA A 171 -19.01 -5.35 -23.79
N GLY A 172 -19.35 -4.36 -22.97
CA GLY A 172 -18.68 -4.06 -21.71
C GLY A 172 -18.82 -5.19 -20.67
N ALA A 173 -20.01 -5.77 -20.53
CA ALA A 173 -20.27 -6.84 -19.56
C ALA A 173 -19.54 -8.14 -19.93
N LEU A 174 -19.59 -8.54 -21.21
CA LEU A 174 -18.88 -9.73 -21.68
C LEU A 174 -17.37 -9.52 -21.64
N PHE A 175 -16.91 -8.32 -22.01
CA PHE A 175 -15.52 -7.94 -21.89
C PHE A 175 -15.03 -8.07 -20.45
N LEU A 176 -15.75 -7.49 -19.50
CA LEU A 176 -15.41 -7.55 -18.08
C LEU A 176 -15.38 -9.00 -17.56
N ALA A 177 -16.36 -9.81 -17.95
CA ALA A 177 -16.41 -11.22 -17.57
C ALA A 177 -15.14 -11.98 -17.99
N VAL A 178 -14.72 -11.78 -19.24
CA VAL A 178 -13.53 -12.44 -19.81
C VAL A 178 -12.26 -11.96 -19.12
N VAL A 179 -12.09 -10.64 -18.95
CA VAL A 179 -10.89 -10.08 -18.32
C VAL A 179 -10.80 -10.49 -16.85
N SER A 180 -11.88 -10.35 -16.08
CA SER A 180 -11.91 -10.76 -14.67
C SER A 180 -11.59 -12.24 -14.50
N PHE A 181 -12.11 -13.11 -15.38
CA PHE A 181 -11.79 -14.54 -15.36
C PHE A 181 -10.29 -14.81 -15.51
N PHE A 182 -9.65 -14.21 -16.51
CA PHE A 182 -8.22 -14.41 -16.76
C PHE A 182 -7.35 -13.89 -15.61
N PHE A 183 -7.64 -12.69 -15.10
CA PHE A 183 -6.87 -12.13 -14.00
C PHE A 183 -7.10 -12.87 -12.68
N ALA A 184 -8.31 -13.36 -12.41
CA ALA A 184 -8.57 -14.24 -11.27
C ALA A 184 -7.77 -15.53 -11.35
N ALA A 185 -7.72 -16.18 -12.52
CA ALA A 185 -6.95 -17.41 -12.72
C ALA A 185 -5.44 -17.19 -12.50
N VAL A 186 -4.90 -16.11 -13.05
CA VAL A 186 -3.49 -15.72 -12.90
C VAL A 186 -3.17 -15.41 -11.44
N ALA A 187 -3.98 -14.57 -10.78
CA ALA A 187 -3.77 -14.17 -9.40
C ALA A 187 -3.88 -15.36 -8.43
N GLY A 188 -4.87 -16.23 -8.61
CA GLY A 188 -5.02 -17.45 -7.83
C GLY A 188 -3.84 -18.40 -7.99
N TYR A 189 -3.35 -18.61 -9.22
CA TYR A 189 -2.16 -19.44 -9.47
C TYR A 189 -0.91 -18.89 -8.78
N ILE A 190 -0.65 -17.58 -8.95
CA ILE A 190 0.51 -16.92 -8.36
C ILE A 190 0.44 -17.00 -6.84
N ALA A 191 -0.70 -16.65 -6.24
CA ALA A 191 -0.89 -16.77 -4.80
C ALA A 191 -0.64 -18.21 -4.34
N GLY A 192 -1.20 -19.22 -5.01
CA GLY A 192 -0.97 -20.63 -4.68
C GLY A 192 0.52 -21.03 -4.67
N VAL A 193 1.30 -20.56 -5.64
CA VAL A 193 2.72 -20.92 -5.81
C VAL A 193 3.64 -20.12 -4.87
N VAL A 194 3.51 -18.80 -4.81
CA VAL A 194 4.46 -17.93 -4.06
C VAL A 194 3.95 -17.47 -2.68
N GLY A 195 2.67 -17.69 -2.37
CA GLY A 195 1.99 -17.15 -1.19
C GLY A 195 1.39 -15.76 -1.45
N SER A 196 0.30 -15.40 -0.76
CA SER A 196 -0.35 -14.09 -0.91
C SER A 196 0.58 -12.94 -0.54
N SER A 197 1.38 -13.07 0.52
CA SER A 197 2.31 -12.04 1.00
C SER A 197 3.45 -11.74 0.03
N ASN A 198 3.83 -12.70 -0.83
CA ASN A 198 4.83 -12.50 -1.89
C ASN A 198 4.20 -12.34 -3.27
N SER A 199 2.88 -12.49 -3.37
CA SER A 199 2.17 -12.28 -4.63
C SER A 199 2.14 -10.77 -4.90
N PRO A 200 2.58 -10.31 -6.08
CA PRO A 200 2.66 -8.89 -6.38
C PRO A 200 1.29 -8.36 -6.84
N VAL A 201 0.28 -8.50 -5.96
CA VAL A 201 -1.09 -8.04 -6.20
C VAL A 201 -1.11 -6.57 -6.59
N SER A 202 -0.36 -5.73 -5.88
CA SER A 202 -0.24 -4.30 -6.22
C SER A 202 0.31 -4.06 -7.63
N GLY A 203 1.30 -4.84 -8.07
CA GLY A 203 1.83 -4.78 -9.44
C GLY A 203 0.82 -5.26 -10.48
N MET A 204 0.08 -6.33 -10.17
CA MET A 204 -1.01 -6.85 -11.01
C MET A 204 -2.19 -5.88 -11.12
N THR A 205 -2.50 -5.11 -10.08
CA THR A 205 -3.54 -4.06 -10.14
C THR A 205 -3.14 -2.93 -11.08
N ILE A 206 -1.91 -2.43 -10.99
CA ILE A 206 -1.39 -1.38 -11.90
C ILE A 206 -1.38 -1.88 -13.34
N ALA A 207 -1.00 -3.14 -13.54
CA ALA A 207 -1.03 -3.79 -14.85
C ALA A 207 -2.40 -3.84 -15.49
N THR A 208 -3.36 -4.31 -14.70
CA THR A 208 -4.75 -4.41 -15.07
C THR A 208 -5.26 -3.03 -15.46
N LEU A 209 -4.93 -2.01 -14.68
CA LEU A 209 -5.28 -0.62 -14.96
C LEU A 209 -4.71 -0.16 -16.31
N LEU A 210 -3.40 -0.32 -16.53
CA LEU A 210 -2.74 0.10 -17.78
C LEU A 210 -3.28 -0.65 -19.02
N PHE A 211 -3.54 -1.95 -18.87
CA PHE A 211 -4.17 -2.75 -19.92
C PHE A 211 -5.60 -2.27 -20.20
N THR A 212 -6.38 -2.01 -19.15
CA THR A 212 -7.75 -1.48 -19.24
C THR A 212 -7.76 -0.12 -19.92
N ILE A 213 -6.81 0.77 -19.57
CA ILE A 213 -6.63 2.06 -20.23
C ILE A 213 -6.43 1.88 -21.74
N GLY A 214 -5.47 1.05 -22.15
CA GLY A 214 -5.18 0.83 -23.57
C GLY A 214 -6.40 0.24 -24.30
N LEU A 215 -7.13 -0.66 -23.66
CA LEU A 215 -8.30 -1.28 -24.25
C LEU A 215 -9.49 -0.32 -24.35
N VAL A 216 -9.80 0.42 -23.29
CA VAL A 216 -10.86 1.44 -23.31
C VAL A 216 -10.51 2.56 -24.28
N TRP A 217 -9.24 2.90 -24.46
CA TRP A 217 -8.81 3.83 -25.51
C TRP A 217 -9.11 3.30 -26.93
N VAL A 218 -8.83 2.02 -27.20
CA VAL A 218 -9.15 1.40 -28.49
C VAL A 218 -10.65 1.27 -28.70
N VAL A 219 -11.36 0.68 -27.74
CA VAL A 219 -12.77 0.33 -27.88
C VAL A 219 -13.66 1.55 -27.63
N GLY A 220 -13.49 2.21 -26.48
CA GLY A 220 -14.23 3.40 -26.11
C GLY A 220 -13.88 4.60 -27.00
N GLY A 221 -12.60 4.88 -27.20
CA GLY A 221 -12.13 6.02 -27.99
C GLY A 221 -12.34 5.83 -29.50
N LEU A 222 -11.70 4.82 -30.10
CA LEU A 222 -11.66 4.68 -31.56
C LEU A 222 -12.93 4.06 -32.18
N ILE A 223 -13.57 3.10 -31.50
CA ILE A 223 -14.74 2.39 -32.05
C ILE A 223 -16.04 3.08 -31.64
N MET A 224 -16.13 3.51 -30.38
CA MET A 224 -17.38 3.98 -29.78
C MET A 224 -17.48 5.51 -29.67
N GLY A 225 -16.37 6.24 -29.87
CA GLY A 225 -16.35 7.71 -29.84
C GLY A 225 -16.65 8.32 -28.46
N MET A 226 -16.34 7.60 -27.38
CA MET A 226 -16.59 8.02 -26.00
C MET A 226 -15.79 9.28 -25.64
N GLY A 227 -16.37 10.14 -24.81
CA GLY A 227 -15.69 11.30 -24.25
C GLY A 227 -14.57 10.91 -23.28
N GLN A 228 -13.64 11.83 -23.01
CA GLN A 228 -12.52 11.58 -22.09
C GLN A 228 -12.99 11.17 -20.70
N THR A 229 -13.97 11.90 -20.13
CA THR A 229 -14.52 11.60 -18.81
C THR A 229 -15.20 10.22 -18.76
N GLU A 230 -15.92 9.85 -19.82
CA GLU A 230 -16.57 8.54 -19.92
C GLU A 230 -15.53 7.41 -19.95
N MET A 231 -14.44 7.59 -20.71
CA MET A 231 -13.35 6.62 -20.76
C MET A 231 -12.64 6.48 -19.41
N MET A 232 -12.42 7.59 -18.68
CA MET A 232 -11.84 7.56 -17.34
C MET A 232 -12.72 6.78 -16.36
N VAL A 233 -14.02 7.08 -16.31
CA VAL A 233 -14.98 6.41 -15.42
C VAL A 233 -15.10 4.92 -15.77
N ALA A 234 -15.21 4.57 -17.05
CA ALA A 234 -15.28 3.19 -17.51
C ALA A 234 -14.02 2.40 -17.12
N THR A 235 -12.85 3.00 -17.32
CA THR A 235 -11.56 2.41 -16.93
C THR A 235 -11.50 2.13 -15.43
N MET A 236 -11.93 3.08 -14.60
CA MET A 236 -11.92 2.92 -13.15
C MET A 236 -12.86 1.80 -12.69
N PHE A 237 -14.06 1.69 -13.26
CA PHE A 237 -14.99 0.60 -12.92
C PHE A 237 -14.43 -0.77 -13.28
N ILE A 238 -13.91 -0.93 -14.51
CA ILE A 238 -13.35 -2.21 -14.95
C ILE A 238 -12.12 -2.56 -14.11
N ALA A 239 -11.20 -1.62 -13.90
CA ALA A 239 -10.00 -1.85 -13.11
C ALA A 239 -10.33 -2.21 -11.66
N ALA A 240 -11.32 -1.55 -11.03
CA ALA A 240 -11.74 -1.85 -9.67
C ALA A 240 -12.30 -3.28 -9.54
N ILE A 241 -13.14 -3.71 -10.49
CA ILE A 241 -13.74 -5.04 -10.47
C ILE A 241 -12.66 -6.12 -10.69
N VAL A 242 -11.78 -5.92 -11.67
CA VAL A 242 -10.71 -6.89 -11.97
C VAL A 242 -9.69 -6.96 -10.82
N ALA A 243 -9.29 -5.84 -10.24
CA ALA A 243 -8.37 -5.80 -9.11
C ALA A 243 -8.96 -6.50 -7.87
N THR A 244 -10.24 -6.26 -7.58
CA THR A 244 -10.95 -6.92 -6.47
C THR A 244 -11.07 -8.42 -6.72
N SER A 245 -11.40 -8.82 -7.95
CA SER A 245 -11.48 -10.22 -8.35
C SER A 245 -10.12 -10.93 -8.23
N ALA A 246 -9.03 -10.28 -8.62
CA ALA A 246 -7.68 -10.83 -8.50
C ALA A 246 -7.23 -11.00 -7.04
N ALA A 247 -7.53 -10.00 -6.19
CA ALA A 247 -7.22 -10.07 -4.76
C ALA A 247 -8.01 -11.22 -4.09
N ILE A 248 -9.32 -11.28 -4.30
CA ILE A 248 -10.18 -12.34 -3.73
C ILE A 248 -9.74 -13.72 -4.24
N ALA A 249 -9.43 -13.88 -5.52
CA ALA A 249 -8.93 -15.15 -6.05
C ALA A 249 -7.62 -15.59 -5.38
N GLY A 250 -6.73 -14.64 -5.07
CA GLY A 250 -5.50 -14.92 -4.34
C GLY A 250 -5.75 -15.38 -2.91
N ASP A 251 -6.65 -14.72 -2.19
CA ASP A 251 -7.02 -15.05 -0.82
C ASP A 251 -7.72 -16.41 -0.72
N VAL A 252 -8.72 -16.66 -1.58
CA VAL A 252 -9.41 -17.96 -1.70
C VAL A 252 -8.41 -19.10 -1.91
N MET A 253 -7.39 -18.92 -2.74
CA MET A 253 -6.37 -19.95 -2.97
C MET A 253 -5.49 -20.22 -1.74
N GLN A 254 -5.19 -19.21 -0.90
CA GLN A 254 -4.50 -19.43 0.37
C GLN A 254 -5.39 -20.12 1.40
N ASP A 255 -6.65 -19.71 1.44
CA ASP A 255 -7.61 -20.29 2.35
C ASP A 255 -7.79 -21.76 1.98
N LEU A 256 -7.99 -22.10 0.70
CA LEU A 256 -8.12 -23.49 0.24
C LEU A 256 -6.88 -24.33 0.55
N LYS A 257 -5.67 -23.75 0.42
CA LYS A 257 -4.43 -24.41 0.84
C LYS A 257 -4.43 -24.70 2.34
N THR A 258 -4.86 -23.74 3.16
CA THR A 258 -4.94 -23.91 4.62
C THR A 258 -6.00 -24.93 5.00
N GLY A 259 -7.17 -24.87 4.36
CA GLY A 259 -8.26 -25.83 4.48
C GLY A 259 -7.81 -27.24 4.15
N HIS A 260 -7.07 -27.42 3.05
CA HIS A 260 -6.50 -28.71 2.67
C HIS A 260 -5.52 -29.23 3.74
N MET A 261 -4.66 -28.39 4.30
CA MET A 261 -3.71 -28.78 5.37
C MET A 261 -4.42 -29.26 6.65
N VAL A 262 -5.60 -28.73 6.97
CA VAL A 262 -6.41 -29.14 8.14
C VAL A 262 -7.50 -30.17 7.80
N GLY A 263 -7.55 -30.66 6.56
CA GLY A 263 -8.49 -31.69 6.11
C GLY A 263 -9.94 -31.21 5.88
N ALA A 264 -10.13 -29.91 5.61
CA ALA A 264 -11.42 -29.32 5.28
C ALA A 264 -11.97 -29.81 3.91
N THR A 265 -13.27 -29.61 3.69
CA THR A 265 -13.93 -29.94 2.42
C THR A 265 -14.06 -28.68 1.56
N PRO A 266 -13.47 -28.62 0.35
CA PRO A 266 -13.37 -27.38 -0.45
C PRO A 266 -14.72 -26.70 -0.72
N TRP A 267 -15.75 -27.43 -1.14
CA TRP A 267 -17.06 -26.80 -1.47
C TRP A 267 -17.69 -26.04 -0.28
N ARG A 268 -17.51 -26.54 0.96
CA ARG A 268 -18.05 -25.87 2.17
C ARG A 268 -17.32 -24.57 2.43
N GLN A 269 -16.01 -24.59 2.21
CA GLN A 269 -15.14 -23.45 2.40
C GLN A 269 -15.42 -22.38 1.35
N GLN A 270 -15.48 -22.74 0.06
CA GLN A 270 -15.85 -21.83 -1.02
C GLN A 270 -17.23 -21.19 -0.77
N THR A 271 -18.20 -21.96 -0.26
CA THR A 271 -19.52 -21.42 0.09
C THR A 271 -19.44 -20.39 1.23
N ALA A 272 -18.64 -20.66 2.27
CA ALA A 272 -18.43 -19.72 3.37
C ALA A 272 -17.72 -18.44 2.90
N GLU A 273 -16.73 -18.56 2.00
CA GLU A 273 -16.02 -17.44 1.39
C GLU A 273 -16.96 -16.58 0.52
N ILE A 274 -17.84 -17.19 -0.29
CA ILE A 274 -18.86 -16.47 -1.06
C ILE A 274 -19.77 -15.64 -0.12
N ILE A 275 -20.21 -16.21 0.99
CA ILE A 275 -21.01 -15.49 1.99
C ILE A 275 -20.21 -14.34 2.58
N GLY A 276 -18.96 -14.58 2.98
CA GLY A 276 -18.07 -13.57 3.56
C GLY A 276 -17.83 -12.38 2.61
N VAL A 277 -17.52 -12.66 1.35
CA VAL A 277 -17.33 -11.63 0.30
C VAL A 277 -18.62 -10.85 0.06
N THR A 278 -19.77 -11.53 0.02
CA THR A 278 -21.08 -10.87 -0.20
C THR A 278 -21.41 -9.91 0.95
N VAL A 279 -21.24 -10.36 2.20
CA VAL A 279 -21.45 -9.51 3.38
C VAL A 279 -20.46 -8.34 3.38
N GLY A 280 -19.18 -8.61 3.09
CA GLY A 280 -18.15 -7.57 2.98
C GLY A 280 -18.50 -6.51 1.94
N ALA A 281 -18.92 -6.92 0.74
CA ALA A 281 -19.31 -6.01 -0.34
C ALA A 281 -20.49 -5.10 0.05
N LEU A 282 -21.48 -5.64 0.78
CA LEU A 282 -22.63 -4.87 1.27
C LEU A 282 -22.25 -3.87 2.38
N VAL A 283 -21.22 -4.16 3.18
CA VAL A 283 -20.77 -3.30 4.28
C VAL A 283 -19.78 -2.22 3.82
N ILE A 284 -18.90 -2.54 2.88
CA ILE A 284 -17.84 -1.62 2.42
C ILE A 284 -18.43 -0.32 1.84
N GLY A 285 -19.47 -0.40 1.01
CA GLY A 285 -20.09 0.78 0.38
C GLY A 285 -20.58 1.83 1.41
N PRO A 286 -21.48 1.47 2.33
CA PRO A 286 -21.94 2.37 3.39
C PRO A 286 -20.80 2.91 4.28
N VAL A 287 -19.84 2.06 4.66
CA VAL A 287 -18.71 2.49 5.49
C VAL A 287 -17.83 3.52 4.76
N LEU A 288 -17.54 3.30 3.48
CA LEU A 288 -16.80 4.27 2.67
C LEU A 288 -17.58 5.57 2.47
N SER A 289 -18.90 5.52 2.30
CA SER A 289 -19.75 6.73 2.25
C SER A 289 -19.64 7.53 3.53
N ILE A 290 -19.82 6.90 4.70
CA ILE A 290 -19.72 7.57 6.00
C ILE A 290 -18.33 8.20 6.20
N LEU A 291 -17.26 7.50 5.81
CA LEU A 291 -15.89 8.02 5.88
C LEU A 291 -15.67 9.20 4.93
N HIS A 292 -16.22 9.13 3.71
CA HIS A 292 -16.13 10.20 2.74
C HIS A 292 -16.90 11.44 3.21
N ASP A 293 -18.11 11.26 3.75
CA ASP A 293 -18.95 12.35 4.26
C ASP A 293 -18.34 12.98 5.53
N ALA A 294 -17.66 12.20 6.37
CA ALA A 294 -17.03 12.69 7.60
C ALA A 294 -15.71 13.44 7.34
N PHE A 295 -14.85 12.89 6.49
CA PHE A 295 -13.46 13.35 6.36
C PHE A 295 -13.03 13.70 4.94
N GLN A 296 -13.75 13.27 3.91
CA GLN A 296 -13.29 13.23 2.52
C GLN A 296 -12.07 12.29 2.33
N ILE A 297 -12.04 11.58 1.19
CA ILE A 297 -10.99 10.62 0.85
C ILE A 297 -10.06 11.27 -0.16
N SER A 298 -8.81 11.51 0.24
CA SER A 298 -7.81 12.36 -0.45
C SER A 298 -8.01 13.87 -0.25
N LYS A 299 -6.88 14.57 -0.06
CA LYS A 299 -6.82 16.05 -0.06
C LYS A 299 -7.25 16.64 -1.41
N THR A 300 -6.85 16.00 -2.51
CA THR A 300 -7.20 16.46 -3.87
C THR A 300 -8.71 16.37 -4.12
N ALA A 301 -9.35 15.28 -3.70
CA ALA A 301 -10.80 15.16 -3.81
C ALA A 301 -11.51 16.19 -2.92
N CYS A 302 -11.06 16.37 -1.68
CA CYS A 302 -11.61 17.39 -0.78
C CYS A 302 -11.55 18.81 -1.39
N GLY A 303 -10.41 19.18 -2.01
CA GLY A 303 -10.26 20.45 -2.70
C GLY A 303 -11.28 20.62 -3.82
N ASN A 304 -11.40 19.63 -4.70
CA ASN A 304 -12.37 19.64 -5.81
C ASN A 304 -13.83 19.70 -5.31
N THR A 305 -14.15 19.00 -4.21
CA THR A 305 -15.48 19.05 -3.57
C THR A 305 -15.77 20.46 -3.06
N ASN A 306 -14.82 21.08 -2.35
CA ASN A 306 -14.97 22.44 -1.86
C ASN A 306 -15.12 23.46 -2.99
N GLU A 307 -14.34 23.34 -4.08
CA GLU A 307 -14.50 24.18 -5.27
C GLU A 307 -15.90 24.04 -5.88
N SER A 308 -16.42 22.82 -5.95
CA SER A 308 -17.77 22.54 -6.46
C SER A 308 -18.85 23.15 -5.55
N LEU A 309 -18.72 23.02 -4.23
CA LEU A 309 -19.63 23.62 -3.25
C LEU A 309 -19.62 25.16 -3.32
N ILE A 310 -18.44 25.77 -3.48
CA ILE A 310 -18.32 27.22 -3.69
C ILE A 310 -19.02 27.64 -4.98
N ALA A 311 -18.87 26.87 -6.06
CA ALA A 311 -19.57 27.13 -7.33
C ALA A 311 -21.10 27.01 -7.21
N GLU A 312 -21.59 26.13 -6.32
CA GLU A 312 -23.01 25.97 -5.99
C GLU A 312 -23.54 27.02 -4.99
N GLY A 313 -22.67 27.89 -4.45
CA GLY A 313 -23.03 28.98 -3.54
C GLY A 313 -23.13 28.56 -2.08
N ALA A 314 -22.50 27.45 -1.68
CA ALA A 314 -22.47 27.01 -0.30
C ALA A 314 -21.75 28.03 0.62
N PRO A 315 -22.26 28.27 1.84
CA PRO A 315 -21.57 29.10 2.82
C PRO A 315 -20.25 28.45 3.27
N THR A 316 -19.30 29.24 3.74
CA THR A 316 -17.98 28.76 4.19
C THR A 316 -18.05 27.79 5.37
N SER A 317 -19.18 27.72 6.07
CA SER A 317 -19.44 26.76 7.16
C SER A 317 -19.58 25.31 6.67
N ASP A 318 -19.98 25.13 5.42
CA ASP A 318 -20.32 23.81 4.85
C ASP A 318 -19.14 23.23 4.07
N LEU A 319 -18.01 23.95 4.04
CA LEU A 319 -16.77 23.50 3.42
C LEU A 319 -16.04 22.50 4.30
N TYR A 320 -15.50 21.46 3.67
CA TYR A 320 -14.71 20.45 4.34
C TYR A 320 -13.33 20.99 4.71
N ASN A 321 -12.83 20.60 5.89
CA ASN A 321 -11.46 20.88 6.27
C ASN A 321 -10.49 19.87 5.61
N CYS A 322 -9.88 20.26 4.50
CA CYS A 322 -8.98 19.38 3.74
C CYS A 322 -7.64 19.07 4.43
N ASP A 323 -7.35 19.62 5.62
CA ASP A 323 -6.23 19.14 6.43
C ASP A 323 -6.54 17.86 7.23
N GLU A 324 -7.82 17.57 7.42
CA GLU A 324 -8.31 16.36 8.08
C GLU A 324 -8.67 15.24 7.09
N ALA A 325 -8.52 15.51 5.79
CA ALA A 325 -8.81 14.54 4.73
C ALA A 325 -7.99 13.25 4.87
N LEU A 326 -8.68 12.12 4.68
CA LEU A 326 -8.06 10.81 4.76
C LEU A 326 -7.03 10.66 3.66
N PHE A 327 -5.81 10.28 4.05
CA PHE A 327 -4.72 10.15 3.12
C PHE A 327 -4.88 8.86 2.29
N ALA A 328 -5.10 8.99 0.99
CA ALA A 328 -5.42 7.87 0.08
C ALA A 328 -4.43 7.80 -1.10
N PRO A 329 -3.14 7.51 -0.83
CA PRO A 329 -2.07 7.61 -1.83
C PRO A 329 -2.24 6.66 -3.01
N GLN A 330 -2.78 5.46 -2.75
CA GLN A 330 -3.02 4.47 -3.79
C GLN A 330 -4.19 4.86 -4.71
N ALA A 331 -5.25 5.45 -4.16
CA ALA A 331 -6.39 5.92 -4.94
C ALA A 331 -6.00 7.11 -5.82
N GLU A 332 -5.25 8.06 -5.26
CA GLU A 332 -4.71 9.19 -5.98
C GLU A 332 -3.74 8.77 -7.10
N LEU A 333 -2.89 7.77 -6.87
CA LEU A 333 -2.02 7.20 -7.91
C LEU A 333 -2.85 6.65 -9.08
N ILE A 334 -3.85 5.82 -8.79
CA ILE A 334 -4.73 5.25 -9.81
C ILE A 334 -5.44 6.36 -10.58
N GLY A 335 -5.97 7.37 -9.87
CA GLY A 335 -6.61 8.54 -10.46
C GLY A 335 -5.66 9.31 -11.38
N ALA A 336 -4.43 9.57 -10.94
CA ALA A 336 -3.42 10.28 -11.73
C ALA A 336 -3.00 9.51 -12.99
N ILE A 337 -2.90 8.18 -12.92
CA ILE A 337 -2.60 7.33 -14.08
C ILE A 337 -3.75 7.40 -15.11
N VAL A 338 -4.99 7.31 -14.65
CA VAL A 338 -6.18 7.36 -15.53
C VAL A 338 -6.33 8.75 -16.16
N GLN A 339 -6.20 9.81 -15.36
CA GLN A 339 -6.23 11.20 -15.86
C GLN A 339 -5.11 11.43 -16.89
N GLY A 340 -3.88 11.05 -16.57
CA GLY A 340 -2.74 11.19 -17.47
C GLY A 340 -2.88 10.43 -18.78
N ALA A 341 -3.61 9.31 -18.79
CA ALA A 341 -3.80 8.51 -20.00
C ALA A 341 -4.86 9.08 -20.97
N PHE A 342 -5.90 9.74 -20.45
CA PHE A 342 -7.05 10.18 -21.27
C PHE A 342 -7.14 11.69 -21.49
N GLY A 343 -6.20 12.49 -20.96
CA GLY A 343 -6.06 13.92 -21.31
C GLY A 343 -6.11 14.91 -20.15
N GLY A 344 -5.88 14.47 -18.92
CA GLY A 344 -5.68 15.38 -17.78
C GLY A 344 -4.30 16.05 -17.80
N ASP A 345 -4.22 17.26 -17.23
CA ASP A 345 -2.97 18.00 -17.03
C ASP A 345 -2.09 17.30 -15.98
N ILE A 346 -1.27 16.34 -16.42
CA ILE A 346 -0.25 15.74 -15.56
C ILE A 346 1.09 16.44 -15.72
N ASN A 347 1.84 16.55 -14.62
CA ASN A 347 3.21 17.05 -14.62
C ASN A 347 4.16 16.04 -15.28
N LEU A 348 4.11 15.97 -16.61
CA LEU A 348 4.85 15.00 -17.41
C LEU A 348 6.38 15.06 -17.21
N PRO A 349 7.01 16.24 -17.06
CA PRO A 349 8.45 16.30 -16.73
C PRO A 349 8.81 15.54 -15.45
N MET A 350 8.02 15.69 -14.39
CA MET A 350 8.26 14.97 -13.13
C MET A 350 7.97 13.48 -13.27
N VAL A 351 6.92 13.09 -13.99
CA VAL A 351 6.64 11.68 -14.29
C VAL A 351 7.80 11.02 -15.04
N LEU A 352 8.38 11.71 -16.04
CA LEU A 352 9.55 11.22 -16.78
C LEU A 352 10.80 11.12 -15.90
N LEU A 353 11.03 12.10 -15.01
CA LEU A 353 12.09 12.00 -14.00
C LEU A 353 11.91 10.75 -13.13
N GLY A 354 10.68 10.50 -12.68
CA GLY A 354 10.30 9.27 -11.99
C GLY A 354 10.62 8.00 -12.76
N ALA A 355 10.32 7.98 -14.06
CA ALA A 355 10.64 6.85 -14.94
C ALA A 355 12.15 6.60 -15.02
N VAL A 356 12.97 7.65 -15.13
CA VAL A 356 14.43 7.55 -15.12
C VAL A 356 14.94 6.99 -13.79
N ILE A 357 14.42 7.51 -12.67
CA ILE A 357 14.74 6.99 -11.33
C ILE A 357 14.42 5.50 -11.25
N ALA A 358 13.23 5.08 -11.68
CA ALA A 358 12.84 3.67 -11.68
C ALA A 358 13.78 2.79 -12.51
N VAL A 359 14.22 3.22 -13.69
CA VAL A 359 15.21 2.48 -14.51
C VAL A 359 16.53 2.29 -13.76
N VAL A 360 17.02 3.33 -13.08
CA VAL A 360 18.23 3.25 -12.25
C VAL A 360 18.02 2.26 -11.11
N LEU A 361 16.89 2.33 -10.41
CA LEU A 361 16.55 1.43 -9.30
C LEU A 361 16.45 -0.04 -9.76
N ILE A 362 15.84 -0.30 -10.92
CA ILE A 362 15.77 -1.63 -11.55
C ILE A 362 17.18 -2.14 -11.82
N ARG A 363 18.06 -1.30 -12.39
CA ARG A 363 19.44 -1.69 -12.72
C ARG A 363 20.27 -2.03 -11.49
N LEU A 364 19.97 -1.39 -10.36
CA LEU A 364 20.57 -1.65 -9.05
C LEU A 364 19.90 -2.82 -8.30
N ALA A 365 18.95 -3.53 -8.93
CA ALA A 365 18.19 -4.64 -8.35
C ALA A 365 17.49 -4.25 -7.02
N MET A 366 17.07 -2.99 -6.90
CA MET A 366 16.33 -2.51 -5.73
C MET A 366 14.81 -2.73 -5.89
N PRO A 367 14.04 -2.86 -4.78
CA PRO A 367 12.59 -2.91 -4.81
C PRO A 367 12.00 -1.54 -5.24
N VAL A 368 11.83 -1.35 -6.55
CA VAL A 368 11.42 -0.08 -7.16
C VAL A 368 10.11 0.44 -6.59
N MET A 369 9.12 -0.43 -6.38
CA MET A 369 7.82 -0.03 -5.83
C MET A 369 7.94 0.56 -4.42
N SER A 370 8.77 -0.02 -3.56
CA SER A 370 8.96 0.46 -2.19
C SER A 370 9.60 1.85 -2.17
N VAL A 371 10.63 2.07 -3.00
CA VAL A 371 11.29 3.38 -3.12
C VAL A 371 10.35 4.41 -3.77
N ALA A 372 9.61 4.03 -4.82
CA ALA A 372 8.68 4.91 -5.49
C ALA A 372 7.53 5.35 -4.58
N ILE A 373 6.98 4.43 -3.77
CA ILE A 373 6.04 4.75 -2.69
C ILE A 373 6.68 5.74 -1.71
N GLY A 374 7.94 5.53 -1.33
CA GLY A 374 8.68 6.48 -0.51
C GLY A 374 8.73 7.90 -1.08
N ILE A 375 9.04 8.05 -2.37
CA ILE A 375 9.10 9.37 -3.05
C ILE A 375 7.69 10.01 -3.09
N TYR A 376 6.67 9.18 -3.32
CA TYR A 376 5.28 9.61 -3.41
C TYR A 376 4.66 9.98 -2.06
N LEU A 377 5.14 9.41 -0.94
CA LEU A 377 4.59 9.65 0.38
C LEU A 377 5.28 10.85 1.07
N PRO A 378 4.56 11.61 1.91
CA PRO A 378 5.20 12.56 2.79
C PRO A 378 6.26 11.89 3.66
N LEU A 379 7.44 12.52 3.82
CA LEU A 379 8.54 11.96 4.61
C LEU A 379 8.08 11.62 6.05
N TYR A 380 7.16 12.41 6.61
CA TYR A 380 6.65 12.18 7.97
C TYR A 380 5.88 10.85 8.14
N LEU A 381 5.33 10.27 7.07
CA LEU A 381 4.72 8.94 7.12
C LEU A 381 5.76 7.82 7.07
N SER A 382 6.89 8.05 6.40
CA SER A 382 7.96 7.05 6.25
C SER A 382 8.77 6.82 7.53
N VAL A 383 8.85 7.81 8.42
CA VAL A 383 9.56 7.72 9.70
C VAL A 383 8.97 6.67 10.64
N PRO A 384 7.66 6.66 10.97
CA PRO A 384 7.09 5.61 11.81
C PRO A 384 7.18 4.21 11.16
N ILE A 385 7.09 4.12 9.84
CA ILE A 385 7.31 2.86 9.09
C ILE A 385 8.76 2.37 9.30
N MET A 386 9.75 3.25 9.17
CA MET A 386 11.15 2.92 9.42
C MET A 386 11.37 2.51 10.88
N ALA A 387 10.79 3.23 11.84
CA ALA A 387 10.88 2.88 13.26
C ALA A 387 10.31 1.49 13.54
N GLY A 388 9.15 1.15 12.97
CA GLY A 388 8.58 -0.19 13.03
C GLY A 388 9.49 -1.26 12.44
N GLY A 389 10.11 -0.99 11.29
CA GLY A 389 11.07 -1.87 10.65
C GLY A 389 12.32 -2.11 11.51
N ILE A 390 12.83 -1.07 12.17
CA ILE A 390 13.94 -1.17 13.13
C ILE A 390 13.54 -2.05 14.33
N ILE A 391 12.35 -1.84 14.91
CA ILE A 391 11.83 -2.67 16.00
C ILE A 391 11.74 -4.15 15.57
N SER A 392 11.21 -4.41 14.37
CA SER A 392 11.16 -5.75 13.77
C SER A 392 12.55 -6.37 13.67
N HIS A 393 13.52 -5.65 13.12
CA HIS A 393 14.88 -6.17 13.01
C HIS A 393 15.52 -6.44 14.37
N ILE A 394 15.31 -5.58 15.37
CA ILE A 394 15.84 -5.80 16.71
C ILE A 394 15.23 -7.06 17.32
N LEU A 395 13.90 -7.21 17.32
CA LEU A 395 13.25 -8.36 17.95
C LEU A 395 13.56 -9.69 17.24
N LEU A 396 13.56 -9.71 15.91
CA LEU A 396 13.90 -10.91 15.15
C LEU A 396 15.39 -11.27 15.30
N SER A 397 16.28 -10.27 15.29
CA SER A 397 17.71 -10.53 15.52
C SER A 397 17.99 -10.95 16.96
N SER A 398 17.25 -10.44 17.95
CA SER A 398 17.32 -10.91 19.34
C SER A 398 16.92 -12.38 19.44
N ALA A 399 15.86 -12.81 18.76
CA ALA A 399 15.44 -14.22 18.76
C ALA A 399 16.57 -15.13 18.25
N ARG A 400 17.19 -14.75 17.12
CA ARG A 400 18.33 -15.46 16.57
C ARG A 400 19.54 -15.46 17.50
N LEU A 401 19.91 -14.29 18.01
CA LEU A 401 21.08 -14.13 18.88
C LEU A 401 20.99 -15.00 20.14
N ARG A 402 19.79 -15.14 20.71
CA ARG A 402 19.57 -15.94 21.94
C ARG A 402 19.67 -17.45 21.72
N ILE A 403 19.45 -17.91 20.48
CA ILE A 403 19.58 -19.33 20.11
C ILE A 403 20.99 -19.62 19.60
N ASP A 404 21.45 -18.90 18.58
CA ASP A 404 22.71 -19.19 17.89
C ASP A 404 23.93 -18.55 18.57
N GLY A 405 23.74 -17.56 19.43
CA GLY A 405 24.82 -16.78 20.05
C GLY A 405 25.56 -15.83 19.10
N THR A 406 25.19 -15.82 17.81
CA THR A 406 25.77 -14.98 16.77
C THR A 406 24.74 -14.58 15.72
N LEU A 407 24.99 -13.46 15.04
CA LEU A 407 24.22 -12.99 13.88
C LEU A 407 24.95 -13.27 12.55
N GLU A 408 26.14 -13.86 12.61
CA GLU A 408 26.96 -14.22 11.45
C GLU A 408 26.60 -15.64 10.95
N GLY A 409 26.64 -15.85 9.63
CA GLY A 409 26.34 -17.14 8.99
C GLY A 409 24.86 -17.39 8.69
N GLU A 410 24.50 -18.63 8.36
CA GLU A 410 23.11 -19.08 8.18
C GLU A 410 22.48 -19.36 9.55
N ALA A 411 21.17 -19.11 9.67
CA ALA A 411 20.45 -19.36 10.92
C ALA A 411 20.25 -20.85 11.14
N SER A 412 20.36 -21.31 12.39
CA SER A 412 19.96 -22.69 12.71
C SER A 412 18.46 -22.88 12.52
N LYS A 413 18.01 -24.13 12.29
CA LYS A 413 16.57 -24.43 12.19
C LYS A 413 15.80 -24.02 13.45
N GLU A 414 16.42 -24.14 14.62
CA GLU A 414 15.82 -23.71 15.89
C GLU A 414 15.70 -22.19 15.95
N ALA A 415 16.72 -21.45 15.49
CA ALA A 415 16.67 -20.00 15.40
C ALA A 415 15.61 -19.53 14.38
N GLU A 416 15.46 -20.19 13.24
CA GLU A 416 14.41 -19.87 12.26
C GLU A 416 13.01 -20.05 12.84
N LEU A 417 12.78 -21.11 13.62
CA LEU A 417 11.51 -21.33 14.31
C LEU A 417 11.24 -20.25 15.37
N ALA A 418 12.24 -19.90 16.18
CA ALA A 418 12.11 -18.85 17.19
C ALA A 418 11.87 -17.46 16.55
N VAL A 419 12.57 -17.15 15.46
CA VAL A 419 12.35 -15.92 14.67
C VAL A 419 10.93 -15.88 14.14
N LYS A 420 10.44 -17.00 13.57
CA LYS A 420 9.08 -17.10 13.05
C LYS A 420 8.03 -16.91 14.14
N GLU A 421 8.20 -17.51 15.32
CA GLU A 421 7.28 -17.34 16.43
C GLU A 421 7.17 -15.87 16.88
N VAL A 422 8.31 -15.17 17.00
CA VAL A 422 8.35 -13.74 17.32
C VAL A 422 7.74 -12.89 16.21
N GLN A 423 8.00 -13.24 14.95
CA GLN A 423 7.40 -12.59 13.79
C GLN A 423 5.88 -12.72 13.81
N ASP A 424 5.35 -13.93 13.92
CA ASP A 424 3.91 -14.21 13.91
C ASP A 424 3.20 -13.50 15.07
N LYS A 425 3.80 -13.50 16.27
CA LYS A 425 3.30 -12.78 17.44
C LYS A 425 3.24 -11.26 17.20
N GLY A 426 4.31 -10.68 16.66
CA GLY A 426 4.37 -9.25 16.39
C GLY A 426 3.45 -8.83 15.24
N VAL A 427 3.29 -9.67 14.22
CA VAL A 427 2.31 -9.48 13.14
C VAL A 427 0.88 -9.47 13.71
N LEU A 428 0.55 -10.40 14.60
CA LEU A 428 -0.77 -10.45 15.26
C LEU A 428 -1.06 -9.17 16.08
N ILE A 429 -0.09 -8.72 16.89
CA ILE A 429 -0.24 -7.49 17.69
C ILE A 429 -0.35 -6.26 16.77
N GLY A 430 0.49 -6.20 15.73
CA GLY A 430 0.48 -5.11 14.76
C GLY A 430 -0.84 -5.04 13.98
N ALA A 431 -1.37 -6.18 13.56
CA ALA A 431 -2.69 -6.27 12.93
C ALA A 431 -3.80 -5.77 13.87
N GLY A 432 -3.72 -6.09 15.17
CA GLY A 432 -4.62 -5.57 16.19
C GLY A 432 -4.56 -4.04 16.33
N PHE A 433 -3.37 -3.44 16.26
CA PHE A 433 -3.20 -1.99 16.28
C PHE A 433 -3.74 -1.32 15.01
N ILE A 434 -3.50 -1.90 13.83
CA ILE A 434 -4.04 -1.41 12.55
C ILE A 434 -5.57 -1.47 12.55
N ALA A 435 -6.14 -2.62 12.93
CA ALA A 435 -7.58 -2.82 12.98
C ALA A 435 -8.23 -1.93 14.04
N GLY A 436 -7.62 -1.81 15.23
CA GLY A 436 -8.11 -0.96 16.31
C GLY A 436 -8.12 0.53 15.94
N GLU A 437 -7.05 1.04 15.32
CA GLU A 437 -7.00 2.42 14.81
C GLU A 437 -8.08 2.65 13.75
N SER A 438 -8.27 1.70 12.83
CA SER A 438 -9.25 1.79 11.73
C SER A 438 -10.70 1.72 12.21
N LEU A 439 -11.05 0.76 13.08
CA LEU A 439 -12.40 0.63 13.65
C LEU A 439 -12.78 1.84 14.49
N MET A 440 -11.83 2.39 15.26
CA MET A 440 -12.06 3.63 15.98
C MET A 440 -12.29 4.80 15.01
N GLY A 441 -11.56 4.86 13.89
CA GLY A 441 -11.80 5.85 12.84
C GLY A 441 -13.22 5.79 12.26
N VAL A 442 -13.73 4.59 11.96
CA VAL A 442 -15.11 4.39 11.48
C VAL A 442 -16.13 4.78 12.55
N LEU A 443 -15.91 4.38 13.81
CA LEU A 443 -16.81 4.75 14.92
C LEU A 443 -16.91 6.28 15.08
N LEU A 444 -15.78 6.98 14.96
CA LEU A 444 -15.73 8.44 15.04
C LEU A 444 -16.41 9.11 13.84
N ALA A 445 -16.24 8.55 12.64
CA ALA A 445 -16.93 9.03 11.44
C ALA A 445 -18.46 8.99 11.61
N ILE A 446 -18.99 7.91 12.21
CA ILE A 446 -20.43 7.80 12.52
C ILE A 446 -20.91 8.95 13.41
N PHE A 447 -20.14 9.28 14.46
CA PHE A 447 -20.51 10.38 15.37
C PHE A 447 -20.40 11.76 14.70
N ILE A 448 -19.38 11.97 13.86
CA ILE A 448 -19.21 13.22 13.11
C ILE A 448 -20.37 13.43 12.14
N VAL A 449 -20.74 12.41 11.35
CA VAL A 449 -21.88 12.48 10.43
C VAL A 449 -23.20 12.66 11.17
N ALA A 450 -23.31 12.14 12.39
CA ALA A 450 -24.48 12.36 13.25
C ALA A 450 -24.52 13.75 13.92
N ASN A 451 -23.62 14.68 13.59
CA ASN A 451 -23.46 16.00 14.23
C ASN A 451 -23.20 15.90 15.75
N MET A 452 -22.62 14.79 16.21
CA MET A 452 -22.26 14.54 17.60
C MET A 452 -20.73 14.46 17.74
N ASP A 453 -20.00 15.50 17.34
CA ASP A 453 -18.53 15.48 17.36
C ASP A 453 -17.99 15.14 18.76
N PRO A 454 -17.30 13.99 18.92
CA PRO A 454 -16.78 13.55 20.22
C PRO A 454 -15.74 14.50 20.83
N SER A 455 -15.12 15.38 20.03
CA SER A 455 -14.19 16.40 20.52
C SER A 455 -14.86 17.42 21.44
N SER A 456 -16.16 17.67 21.24
CA SER A 456 -16.98 18.57 22.06
C SER A 456 -17.44 17.94 23.39
N TRP A 457 -17.33 16.61 23.52
CA TRP A 457 -17.72 15.89 24.72
C TRP A 457 -16.77 16.24 25.88
N PHE A 458 -17.27 16.18 27.11
CA PHE A 458 -16.50 16.48 28.33
C PHE A 458 -15.95 17.92 28.42
N GLY A 459 -16.65 18.90 27.83
CA GLY A 459 -16.24 20.31 27.89
C GLY A 459 -15.11 20.69 26.92
N GLY A 460 -14.86 19.82 25.92
CA GLY A 460 -13.75 19.94 24.98
C GLY A 460 -12.58 19.06 25.41
N ILE A 461 -12.44 17.86 24.84
CA ILE A 461 -11.21 17.08 25.00
C ILE A 461 -10.11 17.85 24.24
N GLY A 462 -9.38 18.70 24.95
CA GLY A 462 -8.27 19.44 24.38
C GLY A 462 -7.17 18.49 23.87
N THR A 463 -6.41 18.95 22.88
CA THR A 463 -5.20 18.26 22.43
C THR A 463 -4.19 18.22 23.58
N LEU A 464 -3.72 17.03 23.96
CA LEU A 464 -2.58 16.88 24.87
C LEU A 464 -1.38 17.64 24.32
N SER A 465 -0.60 18.28 25.20
CA SER A 465 0.68 18.89 24.85
C SER A 465 1.56 17.92 24.04
N TYR A 466 2.42 18.45 23.16
CA TYR A 466 3.35 17.66 22.35
C TYR A 466 4.14 16.61 23.17
N ILE A 467 4.59 16.98 24.37
CA ILE A 467 5.33 16.06 25.26
C ILE A 467 4.44 14.90 25.72
N LEU A 468 3.23 15.20 26.17
CA LEU A 468 2.29 14.17 26.65
C LEU A 468 1.82 13.26 25.51
N SER A 469 1.58 13.84 24.32
CA SER A 469 1.27 13.11 23.10
C SER A 469 2.41 12.15 22.72
N PHE A 470 3.66 12.61 22.81
CA PHE A 470 4.83 11.79 22.54
C PHE A 470 5.01 10.67 23.58
N VAL A 471 4.88 10.98 24.87
CA VAL A 471 4.95 9.97 25.95
C VAL A 471 3.86 8.91 25.78
N PHE A 472 2.64 9.32 25.44
CA PHE A 472 1.55 8.40 25.16
C PHE A 472 1.87 7.46 23.99
N PHE A 473 2.41 8.00 22.89
CA PHE A 473 2.86 7.18 21.77
C PHE A 473 3.98 6.20 22.17
N ILE A 474 5.01 6.67 22.86
CA ILE A 474 6.12 5.84 23.35
C ILE A 474 5.62 4.74 24.29
N TRP A 475 4.60 5.01 25.11
CA TRP A 475 3.99 3.99 25.95
C TRP A 475 3.38 2.85 25.13
N PHE A 476 2.62 3.14 24.07
CA PHE A 476 2.10 2.11 23.17
C PHE A 476 3.19 1.35 22.43
N VAL A 477 4.26 2.03 22.00
CA VAL A 477 5.43 1.38 21.42
C VAL A 477 6.09 0.44 22.44
N GLY A 478 6.21 0.88 23.70
CA GLY A 478 6.68 0.05 24.80
C GLY A 478 5.80 -1.17 25.04
N VAL A 479 4.48 -1.01 25.01
CA VAL A 479 3.52 -2.13 25.10
C VAL A 479 3.68 -3.09 23.93
N PHE A 480 3.83 -2.58 22.70
CA PHE A 480 4.06 -3.40 21.51
C PHE A 480 5.33 -4.24 21.64
N ILE A 481 6.45 -3.60 22.03
CA ILE A 481 7.74 -4.27 22.23
C ILE A 481 7.63 -5.29 23.37
N MET A 482 6.98 -4.94 24.48
CA MET A 482 6.78 -5.84 25.62
C MET A 482 5.97 -7.08 25.22
N LEU A 483 4.85 -6.91 24.53
CA LEU A 483 4.00 -8.03 24.14
C LEU A 483 4.67 -8.93 23.11
N THR A 484 5.43 -8.36 22.18
CA THR A 484 6.17 -9.11 21.16
C THR A 484 7.39 -9.81 21.75
N SER A 485 8.13 -9.16 22.64
CA SER A 485 9.32 -9.73 23.31
C SER A 485 9.00 -10.90 24.23
N ARG A 486 7.75 -11.09 24.65
CA ARG A 486 7.29 -12.30 25.37
C ARG A 486 7.38 -13.58 24.54
N ALA A 487 7.57 -13.49 23.22
CA ALA A 487 7.85 -14.63 22.37
C ALA A 487 9.36 -14.91 22.21
N LEU A 488 10.22 -14.05 22.77
CA LEU A 488 11.67 -14.30 22.70
C LEU A 488 12.06 -15.48 23.61
N PRO A 489 13.11 -16.23 23.24
CA PRO A 489 13.69 -17.23 24.12
C PRO A 489 14.11 -16.64 25.47
N ASP A 490 13.95 -17.40 26.56
CA ASP A 490 14.18 -16.93 27.95
C ASP A 490 15.64 -16.53 28.26
N LYS A 491 16.59 -16.88 27.40
CA LYS A 491 18.00 -16.56 27.59
C LYS A 491 18.27 -15.10 27.20
N GLY A 492 18.63 -14.24 28.15
CA GLY A 492 19.19 -12.92 27.88
C GLY A 492 18.27 -11.73 28.16
N ASN A 493 18.79 -10.52 27.93
CA ASN A 493 18.09 -9.26 28.16
C ASN A 493 18.02 -8.46 26.85
N LEU A 494 16.85 -7.90 26.54
CA LEU A 494 16.64 -7.09 25.34
C LEU A 494 17.64 -5.92 25.25
N GLY A 495 18.02 -5.34 26.40
CA GLY A 495 18.99 -4.25 26.44
C GLY A 495 20.39 -4.67 25.97
N SER A 496 20.88 -5.84 26.38
CA SER A 496 22.17 -6.37 25.91
C SER A 496 22.12 -6.77 24.44
N ASP A 497 20.99 -7.35 24.02
CA ASP A 497 20.77 -7.75 22.64
C ASP A 497 20.82 -6.52 21.71
N LEU A 498 20.18 -5.41 22.12
CA LEU A 498 20.15 -4.17 21.36
C LEU A 498 21.55 -3.60 21.15
N VAL A 499 22.41 -3.61 22.19
CA VAL A 499 23.80 -3.17 22.08
C VAL A 499 24.58 -4.04 21.09
N TYR A 500 24.42 -5.38 21.17
CA TYR A 500 25.08 -6.30 20.24
C TYR A 500 24.62 -6.09 18.80
N ILE A 501 23.31 -5.99 18.57
CA ILE A 501 22.72 -5.77 17.25
C ILE A 501 23.17 -4.42 16.68
N ALA A 502 23.21 -3.37 17.49
CA ALA A 502 23.70 -2.06 17.07
C ALA A 502 25.20 -2.10 16.69
N ALA A 503 26.02 -2.84 17.45
CA ALA A 503 27.43 -3.03 17.14
C ALA A 503 27.64 -3.83 15.83
N ASP A 504 26.87 -4.89 15.62
CA ASP A 504 26.88 -5.67 14.36
C ASP A 504 26.45 -4.81 13.16
N ALA A 505 25.38 -4.02 13.32
CA ALA A 505 24.93 -3.09 12.30
C ALA A 505 26.00 -2.05 11.97
N ALA A 506 26.64 -1.45 12.97
CA ALA A 506 27.73 -0.50 12.79
C ALA A 506 28.95 -1.15 12.09
N LYS A 507 29.30 -2.40 12.43
CA LYS A 507 30.36 -3.17 11.76
C LYS A 507 30.03 -3.39 10.28
N LYS A 508 28.80 -3.79 9.96
CA LYS A 508 28.33 -3.99 8.58
C LYS A 508 28.34 -2.69 7.78
N VAL A 509 27.83 -1.60 8.35
CA VAL A 509 27.84 -0.27 7.72
C VAL A 509 29.27 0.20 7.45
N ARG A 510 30.18 0.06 8.42
CA ARG A 510 31.60 0.38 8.23
C ARG A 510 32.23 -0.46 7.12
N GLY A 511 31.87 -1.75 7.05
CA GLY A 511 32.29 -2.68 5.99
C GLY A 511 31.91 -2.24 4.58
N ILE A 512 30.77 -1.54 4.41
CA ILE A 512 30.33 -0.99 3.12
C ILE A 512 31.22 0.18 2.66
N PHE A 513 31.70 1.00 3.60
CA PHE A 513 32.58 2.14 3.30
C PHE A 513 34.07 1.79 3.25
N THR A 514 34.46 0.61 3.72
CA THR A 514 35.81 0.09 3.54
C THR A 514 35.93 -0.57 2.17
N LEU A 515 36.81 -0.05 1.33
CA LEU A 515 37.18 -0.70 0.06
C LEU A 515 37.56 -2.17 0.33
N PRO A 516 37.12 -3.13 -0.51
CA PRO A 516 37.51 -4.52 -0.35
C PRO A 516 39.05 -4.59 -0.30
N GLN A 517 39.60 -5.24 0.72
CA GLN A 517 41.02 -5.53 0.73
C GLN A 517 41.33 -6.38 -0.50
N LEU A 518 42.18 -5.87 -1.39
CA LEU A 518 42.80 -6.65 -2.46
C LEU A 518 43.71 -7.71 -1.82
N SER A 519 43.13 -8.77 -1.28
CA SER A 519 43.89 -9.95 -0.85
C SER A 519 44.22 -10.79 -2.08
N ASN A 520 45.44 -10.57 -2.59
CA ASN A 520 46.25 -11.46 -3.41
C ASN A 520 45.52 -12.35 -4.45
N VAL A 521 45.43 -11.83 -5.67
CA VAL A 521 45.19 -12.61 -6.90
C VAL A 521 46.37 -13.59 -7.22
N GLU A 522 47.46 -13.55 -6.47
CA GLU A 522 48.53 -14.56 -6.54
C GLU A 522 48.29 -15.67 -5.50
N ASN A 523 47.53 -16.72 -5.88
CA ASN A 523 47.86 -18.12 -5.56
C ASN A 523 46.86 -19.20 -6.04
N ASN A 524 45.79 -18.88 -6.78
CA ASN A 524 44.94 -19.92 -7.39
C ASN A 524 45.39 -20.37 -8.79
N LYS A 525 46.71 -20.55 -8.98
CA LYS A 525 47.27 -21.43 -10.01
C LYS A 525 48.15 -22.46 -9.32
N LYS A 526 47.56 -23.66 -9.12
CA LYS A 526 48.13 -24.94 -8.62
C LYS A 526 47.58 -25.37 -7.24
N SER A 527 46.44 -26.05 -7.24
CA SER A 527 46.33 -27.49 -6.90
C SER A 527 44.89 -27.94 -7.10
#